data_AF-A0A2V7LC94-F1
#
_entry.id   AF-A0A2V7LC94-F1
#
_cell.length_a   1.000
_cell.length_b   1.000
_cell.length_c   1.000
_cell.angle_alpha   90.00
_cell.angle_beta   90.00
_cell.angle_gamma   90.00
#
_symmetry.space_group_name_H-M   'P 1'
#
loop_
_entity.id
_entity.type
_entity.pdbx_description
1 polymer ?
#
loop_
_entity_poly.entity_id
_entity_poly.type
_entity_poly.pdbx_seq_one_letter_code
_entity_poly.pdbx_strand_id
1 'polypeptide(L)'
;MSTVVFWGRFDAVRHHLVTWLRALGRDQPFVLTGIGFDWLEGRFTTAIRDPRALARRFYAFCPDIVDQGTETVAALADELRQSLRLYCWWD
;
A
#
# COMPACT_ATOMS: atom_id res chain seq x y z
N MET A 1 -11.61 3.02 -21.46
CA MET A 1 -10.15 2.88 -21.57
C MET A 1 -9.58 2.77 -20.17
N SER A 2 -9.29 1.56 -19.71
CA SER A 2 -8.63 1.30 -18.43
C SER A 2 -7.27 0.70 -18.75
N THR A 3 -6.20 1.43 -18.46
CA THR A 3 -4.84 0.97 -18.70
C THR A 3 -4.53 -0.18 -17.75
N VAL A 4 -4.51 -1.40 -18.28
CA VAL A 4 -4.03 -2.60 -17.58
C VAL A 4 -2.51 -2.58 -17.64
N VAL A 5 -1.85 -2.30 -16.51
CA VAL A 5 -0.39 -2.38 -16.42
C VAL A 5 0.02 -3.84 -16.21
N PHE A 6 0.74 -4.40 -17.19
CA PHE A 6 1.30 -5.75 -17.18
C PHE A 6 2.64 -5.71 -16.42
N TRP A 7 2.74 -6.40 -15.27
CA TRP A 7 4.01 -6.51 -14.52
C TRP A 7 4.55 -7.93 -14.58
N GLY A 8 5.76 -8.03 -15.15
CA GLY A 8 6.55 -9.22 -15.36
C GLY A 8 7.08 -9.87 -14.07
N ARG A 9 7.53 -11.11 -14.27
CA ARG A 9 7.77 -12.22 -13.34
C ARG A 9 9.07 -12.06 -12.54
N PHE A 10 9.05 -12.25 -11.22
CA PHE A 10 10.23 -12.59 -10.41
C PHE A 10 9.86 -13.27 -9.06
N ASP A 11 10.73 -14.19 -8.62
CA ASP A 11 10.48 -15.32 -7.72
C ASP A 11 10.36 -15.07 -6.19
N ALA A 12 9.52 -15.91 -5.59
CA ALA A 12 9.39 -16.41 -4.21
C ALA A 12 9.32 -15.42 -3.02
N VAL A 13 10.35 -14.64 -2.69
CA VAL A 13 10.22 -13.57 -1.66
C VAL A 13 9.42 -12.40 -2.23
N ARG A 14 9.49 -12.18 -3.55
CA ARG A 14 8.64 -11.22 -4.27
C ARG A 14 7.16 -11.58 -4.30
N HIS A 15 6.80 -12.84 -4.05
CA HIS A 15 5.43 -13.30 -4.22
C HIS A 15 4.48 -12.67 -3.20
N HIS A 16 4.91 -12.47 -1.94
CA HIS A 16 4.04 -11.88 -0.92
C HIS A 16 3.72 -10.41 -1.23
N LEU A 17 4.72 -9.61 -1.59
CA LEU A 17 4.54 -8.22 -2.01
C LEU A 17 3.67 -8.11 -3.27
N VAL A 18 4.01 -8.85 -4.34
CA VAL A 18 3.25 -8.81 -5.59
C VAL A 18 1.82 -9.30 -5.38
N THR A 19 1.60 -10.35 -4.58
CA THR A 19 0.26 -10.86 -4.25
C THR A 19 -0.53 -9.82 -3.46
N TRP A 20 0.10 -9.20 -2.47
CA TRP A 20 -0.55 -8.18 -1.64
C TRP A 20 -0.92 -6.95 -2.48
N LEU A 21 -0.03 -6.47 -3.34
CA LEU A 21 -0.29 -5.35 -4.26
C LEU A 21 -1.39 -5.68 -5.27
N ARG A 22 -1.41 -6.91 -5.81
CA ARG A 22 -2.49 -7.36 -6.71
C ARG A 22 -3.84 -7.41 -5.98
N ALA A 23 -3.86 -7.92 -4.77
CA ALA A 23 -5.07 -7.93 -3.95
C ALA A 23 -5.50 -6.49 -3.62
N LEU A 24 -4.55 -5.62 -3.26
CA LEU A 24 -4.84 -4.21 -2.96
C LEU A 24 -5.45 -3.52 -4.18
N GLY A 25 -4.91 -3.76 -5.37
CA GLY A 25 -5.36 -3.10 -6.59
C GLY A 25 -6.76 -3.52 -7.03
N ARG A 26 -7.22 -4.72 -6.65
CA ARG A 26 -8.61 -5.17 -6.84
C ARG A 26 -9.57 -4.40 -5.93
N ASP A 27 -9.15 -4.11 -4.70
CA ASP A 27 -9.98 -3.49 -3.67
C ASP A 27 -9.90 -1.97 -3.65
N GLN A 28 -8.76 -1.39 -4.03
CA GLN A 28 -8.51 0.04 -3.99
C GLN A 28 -7.49 0.40 -5.08
N PRO A 29 -7.94 0.94 -6.23
CA PRO A 29 -7.06 1.28 -7.34
C PRO A 29 -5.94 2.26 -6.94
N PHE A 30 -4.72 1.99 -7.40
CA PHE A 30 -3.54 2.82 -7.16
C PHE A 30 -2.56 2.76 -8.33
N VAL A 31 -1.58 3.68 -8.32
CA VAL A 31 -0.41 3.69 -9.19
C VAL A 31 0.84 3.72 -8.31
N LEU A 32 1.81 2.85 -8.57
CA LEU A 32 3.13 2.92 -7.94
C LEU A 32 3.97 4.00 -8.60
N THR A 33 4.69 4.77 -7.79
CA THR A 33 5.58 5.84 -8.26
C THR A 33 7.04 5.61 -7.89
N GLY A 34 7.32 4.74 -6.93
CA GLY A 34 8.68 4.35 -6.54
C GLY A 34 8.73 3.01 -5.82
N ILE A 35 9.85 2.30 -5.97
CA ILE A 35 10.15 1.07 -5.24
C ILE A 35 11.66 0.95 -5.05
N GLY A 36 12.06 0.65 -3.82
CA GLY A 36 13.44 0.42 -3.41
C GLY A 36 13.64 -0.99 -2.87
N PHE A 37 14.76 -1.18 -2.17
CA PHE A 37 15.09 -2.45 -1.53
C PHE A 37 14.13 -2.80 -0.39
N ASP A 38 13.74 -1.78 0.38
CA ASP A 38 13.05 -1.83 1.67
C ASP A 38 11.91 -0.81 1.76
N TRP A 39 11.52 -0.18 0.65
CA TRP A 39 10.42 0.76 0.63
C TRP A 39 9.66 0.71 -0.70
N LEU A 40 8.42 1.19 -0.66
CA LEU A 40 7.64 1.45 -1.86
C LEU A 40 6.74 2.66 -1.64
N GLU A 41 6.35 3.30 -2.73
CA GLU A 41 5.41 4.40 -2.70
C GLU A 41 4.51 4.43 -3.94
N GLY A 42 3.38 5.11 -3.79
CA GLY A 42 2.41 5.33 -4.83
C GLY A 42 1.28 6.23 -4.40
N ARG A 43 0.23 6.25 -5.20
CA ARG A 43 -0.97 7.05 -4.95
C ARG A 43 -2.23 6.27 -5.29
N PHE A 44 -3.21 6.31 -4.39
CA PHE A 44 -4.56 5.83 -4.69
C PHE A 44 -5.23 6.76 -5.69
N THR A 45 -5.85 6.19 -6.73
CA THR A 45 -6.47 6.97 -7.81
C THR A 45 -7.94 7.28 -7.56
N THR A 46 -8.50 6.74 -6.50
CA THR A 46 -9.88 6.94 -6.05
C THR A 46 -9.90 7.20 -4.55
N ALA A 47 -10.98 7.81 -4.06
CA ALA A 47 -11.19 7.95 -2.61
C ALA A 47 -11.15 6.57 -1.94
N ILE A 48 -10.56 6.49 -0.75
CA ILE A 48 -10.43 5.24 -0.01
C ILE A 48 -11.79 4.86 0.58
N ARG A 49 -12.29 3.67 0.20
CA ARG A 49 -13.64 3.22 0.58
C ARG A 49 -13.79 3.01 2.09
N ASP A 50 -12.82 2.32 2.69
CA ASP A 50 -12.76 2.07 4.14
C ASP A 50 -11.32 2.31 4.64
N PRO A 51 -11.00 3.54 5.08
CA PRO A 51 -9.66 3.88 5.54
C PRO A 51 -9.24 3.09 6.79
N ARG A 52 -10.17 2.72 7.67
CA ARG A 52 -9.84 1.98 8.91
C ARG A 52 -9.49 0.53 8.60
N ALA A 53 -10.24 -0.12 7.71
CA ALA A 53 -9.90 -1.46 7.27
C ALA A 53 -8.59 -1.47 6.47
N LEU A 54 -8.36 -0.45 5.64
CA LEU A 54 -7.13 -0.34 4.88
C LEU A 54 -5.93 -0.12 5.79
N ALA A 55 -6.02 0.77 6.78
CA ALA A 55 -4.95 0.99 7.75
C ALA A 55 -4.58 -0.29 8.51
N ARG A 56 -5.56 -1.08 8.97
CA ARG A 56 -5.30 -2.38 9.62
C ARG A 56 -4.59 -3.36 8.68
N ARG A 57 -5.00 -3.40 7.42
CA ARG A 57 -4.38 -4.25 6.39
C ARG A 57 -2.94 -3.83 6.10
N PHE A 58 -2.68 -2.52 6.06
CA PHE A 58 -1.35 -1.96 5.90
C PHE A 58 -0.47 -2.29 7.10
N TYR A 59 -0.95 -2.07 8.33
CA TYR A 59 -0.22 -2.41 9.55
C TYR A 59 0.15 -3.89 9.64
N ALA A 60 -0.76 -4.78 9.25
CA ALA A 60 -0.47 -6.22 9.21
C ALA A 60 0.59 -6.61 8.16
N PHE A 61 0.78 -5.80 7.12
CA PHE A 61 1.72 -6.05 6.03
C PHE A 61 3.06 -5.35 6.23
N CYS A 62 3.04 -4.17 6.83
CA CYS A 62 4.17 -3.31 7.09
C CYS A 62 3.91 -2.61 8.43
N PRO A 63 4.34 -3.22 9.56
CA PRO A 63 4.10 -2.65 10.88
C PRO A 63 4.75 -1.28 11.09
N ASP A 64 5.91 -1.04 10.48
CA ASP A 64 6.74 0.15 10.73
C ASP A 64 6.07 1.47 10.35
N ILE A 65 5.16 1.49 9.37
CA ILE A 65 4.37 2.70 9.04
C ILE A 65 3.49 3.18 10.21
N VAL A 66 3.22 2.30 11.18
CA VAL A 66 2.55 2.63 12.44
C VAL A 66 3.58 2.71 13.55
N ASP A 67 4.33 1.63 13.79
CA ASP A 67 5.19 1.52 14.98
C ASP A 67 6.31 2.58 15.00
N GLN A 68 6.76 3.02 13.83
CA GLN A 68 7.78 4.05 13.66
C GLN A 68 7.27 5.33 12.95
N GLY A 69 6.06 5.26 12.37
CA GLY A 69 5.47 6.34 11.58
C GLY A 69 4.34 7.05 12.31
N THR A 70 3.12 6.65 11.97
CA THR A 70 1.89 7.32 12.42
C THR A 70 1.50 7.04 13.88
N GLU A 71 2.26 6.18 14.57
CA GLU A 71 2.11 5.74 15.97
C GLU A 71 0.83 4.95 16.28
N THR A 72 -0.26 5.18 15.55
CA THR A 72 -1.52 4.46 15.73
C THR A 72 -2.19 4.12 14.41
N VAL A 73 -2.88 2.98 14.36
CA VAL A 73 -3.70 2.58 13.20
C VAL A 73 -4.80 3.61 12.89
N ALA A 74 -5.30 4.32 13.90
CA ALA A 74 -6.29 5.38 13.71
C ALA A 74 -5.69 6.58 12.96
N ALA A 75 -4.51 7.03 13.37
CA ALA A 75 -3.79 8.10 12.67
C ALA A 75 -3.44 7.71 11.23
N LEU A 76 -3.01 6.47 11.00
CA LEU A 76 -2.79 5.95 9.64
C LEU A 76 -4.08 6.00 8.79
N ALA A 77 -5.22 5.65 9.36
CA ALA A 77 -6.50 5.69 8.64
C ALA A 77 -6.87 7.14 8.23
N ASP A 78 -6.64 8.10 9.11
CA ASP A 78 -6.89 9.51 8.83
C ASP A 78 -5.91 10.05 7.76
N GLU A 79 -4.63 9.69 7.85
CA GLU A 79 -3.63 10.08 6.85
C GLU A 79 -3.94 9.48 5.47
N LEU A 80 -4.27 8.19 5.40
CA LEU A 80 -4.66 7.52 4.16
C LEU A 80 -5.86 8.23 3.51
N ARG A 81 -6.89 8.55 4.31
CA ARG A 81 -8.10 9.25 3.85
C ARG A 81 -7.79 10.63 3.27
N GLN A 82 -6.86 11.36 3.89
CA GLN A 82 -6.55 12.74 3.51
C GLN A 82 -5.55 12.83 2.36
N SER A 83 -4.48 12.05 2.41
CA SER A 83 -3.35 12.16 1.48
C SER A 83 -3.53 11.36 0.19
N LEU A 84 -4.30 10.25 0.28
CA LEU A 84 -4.36 9.20 -0.74
C LEU A 84 -2.97 8.64 -1.10
N ARG A 85 -2.00 8.77 -0.20
CA ARG A 85 -0.64 8.28 -0.40
C ARG A 85 -0.58 6.80 -0.03
N LEU A 86 0.06 6.02 -0.88
CA LEU A 86 0.44 4.65 -0.60
C LEU A 86 1.93 4.67 -0.29
N TYR A 87 2.33 4.14 0.86
CA TYR A 87 3.74 4.01 1.22
C TYR A 87 3.93 2.87 2.22
N CYS A 88 5.08 2.22 2.15
CA CYS A 88 5.58 1.27 3.13
C CYS A 88 7.11 1.41 3.21
N TRP A 89 7.69 1.19 4.38
CA TRP A 89 9.12 0.95 4.57
C TRP A 89 9.33 -0.15 5.61
N TRP A 90 10.41 -0.90 5.49
CA TRP A 90 10.76 -2.01 6.37
C TRP A 90 12.23 -1.86 6.77
N ASP A 91 12.48 -1.15 7.87
CA ASP A 91 13.82 -0.93 8.44
C ASP A 91 14.16 -2.04 9.46
#